data_AF-A0A1V5MZ22-F1
#
_entry.id   AF-A0A1V5MZ22-F1
#
_cell.length_a   1.000
_cell.length_b   1.000
_cell.length_c   1.000
_cell.angle_alpha   90.00
_cell.angle_beta   90.00
_cell.angle_gamma   90.00
#
_symmetry.space_group_name_H-M   'P 1'
#
loop_
_entity.id
_entity.type
_entity.pdbx_description
1 polymer ?
#
loop_
_entity_poly.entity_id
_entity_poly.type
_entity_poly.pdbx_seq_one_letter_code
_entity_poly.pdbx_strand_id
1 'polypeptide(L)'
;MNKNSQPNLDDLLRRYEQAMSEGRPVYYDVDELEVLSDYYLSNGKRFESSAVIEMGLTLHPNNSNLLLKRATLYVEIGDYKHALHILDRLPEREDGEVLLLRAEVFLRLDRKQEGLDLIEQVMRSERLDRVQRCLDVVAILTDMTWFPLAIDYLQDTLKQYPDNQELLEELAWCHEQEKDYASCITVYERILDLDPYKADIWFNLGQCHFNREAYNKAVEAYEFALTIYPDDQMALLQLGHAYFQATRYKESAVVYEECVNLDPENDIIRVYLGEAYEKSGQLDKALPHYEQAWTLNPLNKDACVGMAVCLMEQKVFGESLTWLDRALKIDEEDPEIWVYLAELMQDLELREEAFMSYLRALSLDPHQPDVLASMGNLAFDDGNYAKALSLYEAAREMDPALPGLNLFFALAYAKMDQTDQAMTYLEKAVAVDPKALDLFREIMMEEDEPNEGANTPTDSPS
;
A
#
# COMPACT_ATOMS: atom_id res chain seq x y z
N MET A 1 5.98 -36.15 50.35
CA MET A 1 5.57 -34.73 50.20
C MET A 1 6.83 -33.90 50.08
N ASN A 2 7.20 -33.50 48.87
CA ASN A 2 8.04 -32.32 48.68
C ASN A 2 7.49 -31.57 47.48
N LYS A 3 7.16 -30.30 47.72
CA LYS A 3 6.57 -29.39 46.75
C LYS A 3 7.62 -29.00 45.72
N ASN A 4 7.19 -28.91 44.47
CA ASN A 4 7.83 -28.17 43.38
C ASN A 4 8.50 -26.89 43.90
N SER A 5 9.82 -26.88 43.96
CA SER A 5 10.61 -25.66 43.87
C SER A 5 11.13 -25.61 42.44
N GLN A 6 10.54 -24.75 41.60
CA GLN A 6 11.15 -24.40 40.32
C GLN A 6 12.61 -24.01 40.59
N PRO A 7 13.58 -24.51 39.80
CA PRO A 7 14.97 -24.14 39.98
C PRO A 7 15.09 -22.62 39.84
N ASN A 8 15.79 -21.99 40.78
CA ASN A 8 16.07 -20.56 40.69
C ASN A 8 16.95 -20.32 39.46
N LEU A 9 16.38 -19.71 38.41
CA LEU A 9 17.02 -19.53 37.12
C LEU A 9 18.40 -18.87 37.24
N ASP A 10 18.54 -17.86 38.11
CA ASP A 10 19.81 -17.16 38.33
C ASP A 10 20.89 -18.07 38.92
N ASP A 11 20.51 -18.96 39.83
CA ASP A 11 21.43 -19.93 40.45
C ASP A 11 21.80 -21.04 39.46
N LEU A 12 20.82 -21.50 38.68
CA LEU A 12 21.00 -22.50 37.65
C LEU A 12 21.94 -22.01 36.53
N LEU A 13 21.75 -20.77 36.06
CA LEU A 13 22.62 -20.14 35.06
C LEU A 13 24.05 -19.98 35.58
N ARG A 14 24.22 -19.46 36.79
CA ARG A 14 25.55 -19.32 37.40
C ARG A 14 26.26 -20.66 37.53
N ARG A 15 25.55 -21.70 38.00
CA ARG A 15 26.10 -23.05 38.12
C ARG A 15 26.50 -23.61 36.76
N TYR A 16 25.66 -23.40 35.75
CA TYR A 16 25.92 -23.84 34.37
C TYR A 16 27.12 -23.12 33.74
N GLU A 17 27.13 -21.79 33.74
CA GLU A 17 28.21 -21.00 33.15
C GLU A 17 29.54 -21.25 33.86
N GLN A 18 29.53 -21.37 35.19
CA GLN A 18 30.72 -21.72 35.95
C GLN A 18 31.24 -23.12 35.57
N ALA A 19 30.36 -24.12 35.49
CA ALA A 19 30.73 -25.47 35.09
C ALA A 19 31.34 -25.52 33.68
N MET A 20 30.77 -24.77 32.73
CA MET A 20 31.29 -24.65 31.37
C MET A 20 32.65 -23.95 31.32
N SER A 21 32.84 -22.89 32.12
CA SER A 21 34.13 -22.16 32.20
C SER A 21 35.25 -22.98 32.85
N GLU A 22 34.91 -23.83 33.83
CA GLU A 22 35.87 -24.65 34.58
C GLU A 22 36.10 -26.03 33.94
N GLY A 23 35.35 -26.37 32.88
CA GLY A 23 35.42 -27.68 32.22
C GLY A 23 35.03 -28.85 33.12
N ARG A 24 34.15 -28.61 34.12
CA ARG A 24 33.78 -29.62 35.13
C ARG A 24 32.49 -30.34 34.70
N PRO A 25 32.46 -31.69 34.72
CA PRO A 25 31.24 -32.43 34.46
C PRO A 25 30.27 -32.24 35.63
N VAL A 26 29.16 -31.55 35.37
CA VAL A 26 28.06 -31.38 36.32
C VAL A 26 26.84 -32.08 35.73
N TYR A 27 26.15 -32.85 36.56
CA TYR A 27 24.89 -33.47 36.19
C TYR A 27 23.75 -32.45 36.31
N TYR A 28 22.91 -32.41 35.29
CA TYR A 28 21.67 -31.64 35.25
C TYR A 28 20.52 -32.61 34.95
N ASP A 29 19.38 -32.41 35.63
CA ASP A 29 18.16 -33.10 35.25
C ASP A 29 17.53 -32.47 33.99
N VAL A 30 16.50 -33.13 33.46
CA VAL A 30 15.86 -32.69 32.20
C VAL A 30 15.20 -31.32 32.38
N ASP A 31 14.51 -31.08 33.48
CA ASP A 31 13.78 -29.83 33.73
C ASP A 31 14.76 -28.64 33.79
N GLU A 32 15.93 -28.82 34.43
CA GLU A 32 17.00 -27.82 34.46
C GLU A 32 17.56 -27.53 33.06
N LEU A 33 17.75 -28.56 32.23
CA LEU A 33 18.26 -28.42 30.87
C LEU A 33 17.25 -27.73 29.95
N GLU A 34 15.95 -28.03 30.10
CA GLU A 34 14.87 -27.36 29.37
C GLU A 34 14.83 -25.87 29.71
N VAL A 35 14.87 -25.53 31.00
CA VAL A 35 14.88 -24.13 31.47
C VAL A 35 16.09 -23.37 30.93
N LEU A 36 17.28 -23.98 30.96
CA LEU A 36 18.50 -23.37 30.40
C LEU A 36 18.39 -23.16 28.89
N SER A 37 17.90 -24.17 28.17
CA SER A 37 17.69 -24.11 26.72
C SER A 37 16.75 -22.97 26.32
N ASP A 38 15.64 -22.84 27.03
CA ASP A 38 14.59 -21.84 26.75
C ASP A 38 15.05 -20.42 27.12
N TYR A 39 15.82 -20.28 28.19
CA TYR A 39 16.47 -19.01 28.52
C TYR A 39 17.40 -18.55 27.41
N TYR A 40 18.30 -19.42 26.92
CA TYR A 40 19.22 -19.02 25.85
C TYR A 40 18.48 -18.69 24.56
N LEU A 41 17.47 -19.50 24.19
CA LEU A 41 16.69 -19.26 22.98
C LEU A 41 15.91 -17.93 23.04
N SER A 42 15.23 -17.66 24.15
CA SER A 42 14.50 -16.39 24.38
C SER A 42 15.41 -15.14 24.38
N ASN A 43 16.71 -15.32 24.65
CA ASN A 43 17.71 -14.25 24.56
C ASN A 43 18.46 -14.22 23.21
N GLY A 44 17.99 -14.95 22.19
CA GLY A 44 18.60 -14.99 20.86
C GLY A 44 19.93 -15.76 20.79
N LYS A 45 20.31 -16.45 21.86
CA LYS A 45 21.57 -17.21 21.99
C LYS A 45 21.39 -18.65 21.50
N ARG A 46 21.20 -18.80 20.18
CA ARG A 46 20.86 -20.10 19.55
C ARG A 46 21.96 -21.15 19.70
N PHE A 47 23.23 -20.76 19.61
CA PHE A 47 24.36 -21.70 19.77
C PHE A 47 24.42 -22.27 21.19
N GLU A 48 24.22 -21.42 22.19
CA GLU A 48 24.22 -21.80 23.60
C GLU A 48 23.02 -22.69 23.92
N SER A 49 21.84 -22.37 23.39
CA SER A 49 20.65 -23.23 23.49
C SER A 49 20.91 -24.62 22.88
N SER A 50 21.47 -24.66 21.67
CA SER A 50 21.85 -25.91 21.00
C SER A 50 22.86 -26.73 21.81
N ALA A 51 23.87 -26.09 22.40
CA ALA A 51 24.87 -26.74 23.23
C ALA A 51 24.26 -27.33 24.52
N VAL A 52 23.31 -26.62 25.15
CA VAL A 52 22.56 -27.13 26.31
C VAL A 52 21.77 -28.39 25.94
N ILE A 53 21.05 -28.36 24.81
CA ILE A 53 20.28 -29.51 24.32
C ILE A 53 21.21 -30.68 23.98
N GLU A 54 22.34 -30.45 23.33
CA GLU A 54 23.31 -31.50 22.98
C GLU A 54 23.87 -32.18 24.23
N MET A 55 24.26 -31.39 25.23
CA MET A 55 24.66 -31.88 26.55
C MET A 55 23.52 -32.67 27.21
N GLY A 56 22.29 -32.15 27.14
CA GLY A 56 21.12 -32.82 27.68
C GLY A 56 20.85 -34.17 27.05
N LEU A 57 21.01 -34.29 25.73
CA LEU A 57 20.89 -35.55 24.99
C LEU A 57 22.09 -36.48 25.18
N THR A 58 23.25 -35.99 25.63
CA THR A 58 24.34 -36.88 26.07
C THR A 58 24.02 -37.52 27.42
N LEU A 59 23.37 -36.78 28.32
CA LEU A 59 22.95 -37.26 29.64
C LEU A 59 21.67 -38.10 29.58
N HIS A 60 20.73 -37.72 28.70
CA HIS A 60 19.39 -38.31 28.57
C HIS A 60 19.04 -38.60 27.09
N PRO A 61 19.66 -39.61 26.44
CA PRO A 61 19.61 -39.76 24.97
C PRO A 61 18.25 -40.02 24.33
N ASN A 62 17.30 -40.55 25.11
CA ASN A 62 15.96 -40.92 24.63
C ASN A 62 14.85 -40.03 25.20
N ASN A 63 15.19 -38.88 25.76
CA ASN A 63 14.18 -37.95 26.28
C ASN A 63 13.43 -37.27 25.12
N SER A 64 12.11 -37.46 25.06
CA SER A 64 11.27 -36.96 23.97
C SER A 64 11.28 -35.44 23.84
N ASN A 65 11.24 -34.71 24.95
CA ASN A 65 11.20 -33.25 24.96
C ASN A 65 12.52 -32.65 24.45
N LEU A 66 13.66 -33.16 24.92
CA LEU A 66 14.98 -32.71 24.44
C LEU A 66 15.19 -33.05 22.96
N LEU A 67 14.68 -34.21 22.50
CA LEU A 67 14.70 -34.57 21.08
C LEU A 67 13.79 -33.65 20.26
N LEU A 68 12.60 -33.32 20.75
CA LEU A 68 11.67 -32.39 20.12
C LEU A 68 12.28 -30.99 20.00
N LYS A 69 12.81 -30.43 21.10
CA LYS A 69 13.54 -29.14 21.09
C LYS A 69 14.71 -29.15 20.10
N ARG A 70 15.46 -30.26 20.00
CA ARG A 70 16.52 -30.40 18.99
C ARG A 70 15.95 -30.39 17.57
N ALA A 71 14.84 -31.07 17.32
CA ALA A 71 14.19 -31.07 16.01
C ALA A 71 13.71 -29.66 15.65
N THR A 72 13.12 -28.91 16.59
CA THR A 72 12.69 -27.51 16.39
C THR A 72 13.86 -26.63 15.98
N LEU A 73 15.00 -26.72 16.69
CA LEU A 73 16.20 -25.96 16.29
C LEU A 73 16.69 -26.32 14.87
N TYR A 74 16.59 -27.59 14.46
CA TYR A 74 16.91 -27.97 13.09
C TYR A 74 15.94 -27.37 12.07
N VAL A 75 14.65 -27.27 12.39
CA VAL A 75 13.66 -26.58 11.53
C VAL A 75 13.99 -25.10 11.40
N GLU A 76 14.29 -24.41 12.51
CA GLU A 76 14.65 -22.98 12.50
C GLU A 76 15.87 -22.64 11.62
N ILE A 77 16.83 -23.55 11.51
CA ILE A 77 18.02 -23.37 10.65
C ILE A 77 17.85 -23.94 9.24
N GLY A 78 16.66 -24.47 8.91
CA GLY A 78 16.33 -25.03 7.60
C GLY A 78 16.88 -26.43 7.34
N ASP A 79 17.37 -27.15 8.36
CA ASP A 79 17.85 -28.52 8.25
C ASP A 79 16.74 -29.55 8.50
N TYR A 80 15.76 -29.54 7.59
CA TYR A 80 14.57 -30.37 7.68
C TYR A 80 14.88 -31.88 7.66
N LYS A 81 16.02 -32.29 7.12
CA LYS A 81 16.42 -33.71 7.04
C LYS A 81 16.82 -34.25 8.42
N HIS A 82 17.62 -33.49 9.17
CA HIS A 82 18.00 -33.89 10.53
C HIS A 82 16.82 -33.75 11.50
N ALA A 83 15.97 -32.72 11.31
CA ALA A 83 14.70 -32.61 12.03
C ALA A 83 13.84 -33.87 11.81
N LEU A 84 13.61 -34.26 10.55
CA LEU A 84 12.82 -35.44 10.23
C LEU A 84 13.42 -36.72 10.82
N HIS A 85 14.73 -36.90 10.74
CA HIS A 85 15.40 -38.07 11.31
C HIS A 85 15.23 -38.19 12.83
N ILE A 86 15.10 -37.07 13.55
CA ILE A 86 14.77 -37.06 14.97
C ILE A 86 13.29 -37.38 15.17
N LEU A 87 12.42 -36.69 14.42
CA LEU A 87 10.98 -36.84 14.52
C LEU A 87 10.53 -38.28 14.26
N ASP A 88 11.11 -39.00 13.29
CA ASP A 88 10.81 -40.41 12.99
C ASP A 88 11.07 -41.37 14.16
N ARG A 89 11.90 -40.96 15.13
CA ARG A 89 12.19 -41.73 16.34
C ARG A 89 11.25 -41.41 17.50
N LEU A 90 10.48 -40.32 17.40
CA LEU A 90 9.48 -39.94 18.38
C LEU A 90 8.15 -40.66 18.10
N PRO A 91 7.43 -41.09 19.15
CA PRO A 91 6.15 -41.77 18.98
C PRO A 91 5.11 -40.82 18.38
N GLU A 92 4.55 -41.19 17.22
CA GLU A 92 3.58 -40.36 16.48
C GLU A 92 2.23 -40.21 17.20
N ARG A 93 1.86 -41.18 18.03
CA ARG A 93 0.44 -41.46 18.28
C ARG A 93 -0.25 -40.56 19.29
N GLU A 94 0.47 -39.71 20.02
CA GLU A 94 -0.12 -39.05 21.20
C GLU A 94 0.28 -37.61 21.45
N ASP A 95 1.19 -37.04 20.64
CA ASP A 95 1.73 -35.70 20.88
C ASP A 95 1.45 -34.78 19.68
N GLY A 96 0.59 -33.77 19.89
CA GLY A 96 0.20 -32.83 18.85
C GLY A 96 1.37 -31.98 18.36
N GLU A 97 2.32 -31.65 19.24
CA GLU A 97 3.50 -30.85 18.90
C GLU A 97 4.42 -31.61 17.94
N VAL A 98 4.62 -32.91 18.18
CA VAL A 98 5.41 -33.78 17.29
C VAL A 98 4.76 -33.91 15.92
N LEU A 99 3.42 -34.05 15.88
CA LEU A 99 2.67 -34.15 14.62
C LEU A 99 2.73 -32.84 13.82
N LEU A 100 2.55 -31.69 14.49
CA LEU A 100 2.64 -30.37 13.87
C LEU A 100 4.03 -30.08 13.30
N LEU A 101 5.08 -30.27 14.10
CA LEU A 101 6.45 -30.03 13.64
C LEU A 101 6.84 -30.97 12.49
N ARG A 102 6.33 -32.21 12.49
CA ARG A 102 6.53 -33.13 11.38
C ARG A 102 5.75 -32.73 10.14
N ALA A 103 4.52 -32.25 10.30
CA ALA A 103 3.74 -31.71 9.19
C ALA A 103 4.48 -30.55 8.53
N GLU A 104 4.96 -29.59 9.31
CA GLU A 104 5.78 -28.48 8.81
C GLU A 104 7.01 -28.98 8.04
N VAL A 105 7.78 -29.91 8.63
CA VAL A 105 8.96 -30.50 7.98
C VAL A 105 8.60 -31.18 6.65
N PHE A 106 7.48 -31.90 6.56
CA PHE A 106 7.03 -32.47 5.29
C PHE A 106 6.63 -31.39 4.28
N LEU A 107 5.93 -30.34 4.70
CA LEU A 107 5.57 -29.22 3.82
C LEU A 107 6.81 -28.49 3.28
N ARG A 108 7.81 -28.23 4.14
CA ARG A 108 9.10 -27.61 3.77
C ARG A 108 9.97 -28.50 2.86
N LEU A 109 9.75 -29.81 2.89
CA LEU A 109 10.39 -30.79 2.01
C LEU A 109 9.59 -31.07 0.71
N ASP A 110 8.58 -30.26 0.39
CA ASP A 110 7.68 -30.43 -0.77
C ASP A 110 6.89 -31.76 -0.76
N ARG A 111 6.72 -32.37 0.42
CA ARG A 111 5.90 -33.57 0.65
C ARG A 111 4.50 -33.18 1.09
N LYS A 112 3.81 -32.41 0.23
CA LYS A 112 2.55 -31.75 0.56
C LYS A 112 1.47 -32.70 1.10
N GLN A 113 1.24 -33.83 0.46
CA GLN A 113 0.18 -34.76 0.88
C GLN A 113 0.41 -35.27 2.30
N GLU A 114 1.64 -35.66 2.62
CA GLU A 114 1.98 -36.22 3.93
C GLU A 114 1.90 -35.16 5.04
N GLY A 115 2.29 -33.92 4.74
CA GLY A 115 2.11 -32.81 5.66
C GLY A 115 0.63 -32.51 5.93
N LEU A 116 -0.20 -32.50 4.90
CA LEU A 116 -1.65 -32.26 5.03
C LEU A 116 -2.36 -33.41 5.77
N ASP A 117 -1.99 -34.67 5.53
CA ASP A 117 -2.54 -35.82 6.25
C ASP A 117 -2.28 -35.72 7.77
N LEU A 118 -1.08 -35.25 8.14
CA LEU A 118 -0.73 -34.99 9.55
C LEU A 118 -1.52 -33.80 10.14
N ILE A 119 -1.70 -32.71 9.39
CA ILE A 119 -2.55 -31.58 9.81
C ILE A 119 -3.98 -32.07 10.07
N GLU A 120 -4.55 -32.87 9.17
CA GLU A 120 -5.89 -33.46 9.38
C GLU A 120 -5.94 -34.33 10.65
N GLN A 121 -4.88 -35.10 10.92
CA GLN A 121 -4.78 -35.89 12.14
C GLN A 121 -4.76 -35.01 13.39
N VAL A 122 -4.02 -33.90 13.37
CA VAL A 122 -4.01 -32.91 14.47
C VAL A 122 -5.42 -32.32 14.65
N MET A 123 -6.08 -31.91 13.56
CA MET A 123 -7.43 -31.33 13.61
C MET A 123 -8.52 -32.31 14.09
N ARG A 124 -8.29 -33.62 14.00
CA ARG A 124 -9.19 -34.66 14.56
C ARG A 124 -8.92 -35.01 16.03
N SER A 125 -7.80 -34.58 16.62
CA SER A 125 -7.41 -34.94 17.98
C SER A 125 -8.28 -34.25 19.05
N GLU A 126 -9.03 -35.00 19.87
CA GLU A 126 -9.84 -34.41 20.95
C GLU A 126 -9.04 -34.03 22.21
N ARG A 127 -7.72 -34.28 22.24
CA ARG A 127 -6.88 -34.03 23.43
C ARG A 127 -6.48 -32.57 23.61
N LEU A 128 -6.34 -31.83 22.50
CA LEU A 128 -5.96 -30.42 22.50
C LEU A 128 -7.18 -29.55 22.21
N ASP A 129 -7.17 -28.34 22.75
CA ASP A 129 -8.19 -27.35 22.47
C ASP A 129 -8.30 -27.11 20.95
N ARG A 130 -9.53 -26.96 20.45
CA ARG A 130 -9.77 -26.85 19.02
C ARG A 130 -9.29 -25.51 18.46
N VAL A 131 -9.42 -24.43 19.24
CA VAL A 131 -8.92 -23.11 18.85
C VAL A 131 -7.40 -23.17 18.77
N GLN A 132 -6.73 -23.67 19.81
CA GLN A 132 -5.27 -23.77 19.84
C GLN A 132 -4.72 -24.55 18.64
N ARG A 133 -5.27 -25.73 18.36
CA ARG A 133 -4.84 -26.52 17.20
C ARG A 133 -5.06 -25.80 15.87
N CYS A 134 -6.16 -25.07 15.73
CA CYS A 134 -6.41 -24.28 14.53
C CYS A 134 -5.34 -23.21 14.37
N LEU A 135 -5.00 -22.48 15.43
CA LEU A 135 -3.96 -21.46 15.42
C LEU A 135 -2.60 -22.04 15.09
N ASP A 136 -2.22 -23.17 15.70
CA ASP A 136 -0.94 -23.84 15.41
C ASP A 136 -0.83 -24.27 13.94
N VAL A 137 -1.93 -24.80 13.37
CA VAL A 137 -2.00 -25.16 11.95
C VAL A 137 -1.93 -23.92 11.06
N VAL A 138 -2.66 -22.86 11.41
CA VAL A 138 -2.68 -21.60 10.65
C VAL A 138 -1.30 -20.95 10.65
N ALA A 139 -0.57 -20.96 11.77
CA ALA A 139 0.79 -20.47 11.84
C ALA A 139 1.70 -21.17 10.82
N ILE A 140 1.64 -22.51 10.71
CA ILE A 140 2.39 -23.26 9.71
C ILE A 140 1.97 -22.88 8.28
N LEU A 141 0.67 -22.76 8.01
CA LEU A 141 0.16 -22.48 6.67
C LEU A 141 0.49 -21.06 6.21
N THR A 142 0.44 -20.10 7.11
CA THR A 142 0.76 -18.69 6.83
C THR A 142 2.27 -18.49 6.62
N ASP A 143 3.11 -19.18 7.38
CA ASP A 143 4.56 -19.29 7.15
C ASP A 143 4.95 -19.93 5.81
N MET A 144 4.04 -20.73 5.24
CA MET A 144 4.14 -21.30 3.90
C MET A 144 3.47 -20.43 2.83
N THR A 145 2.92 -19.27 3.23
CA THR A 145 2.12 -18.36 2.40
C THR A 145 0.92 -19.04 1.74
N TRP A 146 0.33 -20.05 2.39
CA TRP A 146 -0.84 -20.79 1.92
C TRP A 146 -2.13 -20.23 2.54
N PHE A 147 -2.35 -18.92 2.36
CA PHE A 147 -3.46 -18.18 2.97
C PHE A 147 -4.85 -18.74 2.64
N PRO A 148 -5.17 -19.22 1.41
CA PRO A 148 -6.48 -19.79 1.14
C PRO A 148 -6.83 -21.00 2.03
N LEU A 149 -5.84 -21.87 2.30
CA LEU A 149 -6.07 -23.03 3.15
C LEU A 149 -6.14 -22.63 4.63
N ALA A 150 -5.37 -21.63 5.06
CA ALA A 150 -5.47 -21.08 6.41
C ALA A 150 -6.88 -20.50 6.67
N ILE A 151 -7.41 -19.73 5.70
CA ILE A 151 -8.77 -19.17 5.72
C ILE A 151 -9.80 -20.29 5.89
N ASP A 152 -9.70 -21.40 5.15
CA ASP A 152 -10.63 -22.53 5.28
C ASP A 152 -10.67 -23.10 6.71
N TYR A 153 -9.50 -23.29 7.34
CA TYR A 153 -9.41 -23.80 8.72
C TYR A 153 -9.96 -22.80 9.75
N LEU A 154 -9.65 -21.52 9.58
CA LEU A 154 -10.16 -20.44 10.44
C LEU A 154 -11.68 -20.34 10.35
N GLN A 155 -12.23 -20.30 9.13
CA GLN A 155 -13.67 -20.24 8.89
C GLN A 155 -14.39 -21.47 9.45
N ASP A 156 -13.84 -22.68 9.28
CA ASP A 156 -14.45 -23.88 9.84
C ASP A 156 -14.48 -23.87 11.37
N THR A 157 -13.40 -23.40 12.00
CA THR A 157 -13.31 -23.31 13.48
C THR A 157 -14.23 -22.21 14.02
N LEU A 158 -14.32 -21.07 13.35
CA LEU A 158 -15.22 -19.96 13.69
C LEU A 158 -16.72 -20.33 13.60
N LYS A 159 -17.10 -21.39 12.88
CA LYS A 159 -18.50 -21.89 12.93
C LYS A 159 -18.90 -22.35 14.33
N GLN A 160 -17.95 -22.83 15.14
CA GLN A 160 -18.19 -23.29 16.50
C GLN A 160 -17.81 -22.24 17.54
N TYR A 161 -16.82 -21.41 17.23
CA TYR A 161 -16.33 -20.33 18.09
C TYR A 161 -16.49 -18.97 17.40
N PRO A 162 -17.75 -18.54 17.13
CA PRO A 162 -18.02 -17.37 16.32
C PRO A 162 -17.33 -16.10 16.84
N ASP A 163 -17.25 -15.94 18.14
CA ASP A 163 -16.79 -14.69 18.76
C ASP A 163 -15.35 -14.81 19.30
N ASN A 164 -14.60 -15.82 18.85
CA ASN A 164 -13.20 -15.94 19.23
C ASN A 164 -12.36 -14.90 18.48
N GLN A 165 -11.87 -13.92 19.23
CA GLN A 165 -11.20 -12.75 18.69
C GLN A 165 -9.86 -13.08 18.01
N GLU A 166 -9.07 -13.99 18.58
CA GLU A 166 -7.78 -14.41 18.01
C GLU A 166 -7.96 -15.06 16.63
N LEU A 167 -8.95 -15.94 16.47
CA LEU A 167 -9.28 -16.54 15.18
C LEU A 167 -9.82 -15.51 14.17
N LEU A 168 -10.56 -14.50 14.63
CA LEU A 168 -11.04 -13.44 13.75
C LEU A 168 -9.90 -12.54 13.28
N GLU A 169 -8.95 -12.21 14.16
CA GLU A 169 -7.78 -11.39 13.83
C GLU A 169 -6.88 -12.11 12.81
N GLU A 170 -6.59 -13.40 13.02
CA GLU A 170 -5.87 -14.24 12.05
C GLU A 170 -6.62 -14.34 10.71
N LEU A 171 -7.95 -14.45 10.73
CA LEU A 171 -8.76 -14.51 9.51
C LEU A 171 -8.71 -13.19 8.74
N ALA A 172 -8.82 -12.06 9.43
CA ALA A 172 -8.72 -10.75 8.81
C ALA A 172 -7.33 -10.57 8.17
N TRP A 173 -6.26 -10.90 8.90
CA TRP A 173 -4.90 -10.82 8.39
C TRP A 173 -4.70 -11.70 7.14
N CYS A 174 -5.21 -12.94 7.13
CA CYS A 174 -5.13 -13.79 5.94
C CYS A 174 -5.88 -13.19 4.73
N HIS A 175 -7.04 -12.56 4.95
CA HIS A 175 -7.77 -11.87 3.88
C HIS A 175 -7.01 -10.63 3.36
N GLU A 176 -6.30 -9.90 4.22
CA GLU A 176 -5.43 -8.80 3.80
C GLU A 176 -4.28 -9.28 2.91
N GLN A 177 -3.63 -10.40 3.25
CA GLN A 177 -2.55 -10.96 2.43
C GLN A 177 -3.04 -11.38 1.03
N GLU A 178 -4.26 -11.89 0.93
CA GLU A 178 -4.92 -12.22 -0.34
C GLU A 178 -5.50 -10.99 -1.06
N LYS A 179 -5.39 -9.79 -0.45
CA LYS A 179 -6.00 -8.53 -0.92
C LYS A 179 -7.52 -8.62 -1.11
N ASP A 180 -8.16 -9.55 -0.41
CA ASP A 180 -9.62 -9.65 -0.34
C ASP A 180 -10.17 -8.65 0.69
N TYR A 181 -10.09 -7.37 0.32
CA TYR A 181 -10.49 -6.27 1.19
C TYR A 181 -11.98 -6.31 1.55
N ALA A 182 -12.83 -6.96 0.75
CA ALA A 182 -14.25 -7.10 1.04
C ALA A 182 -14.50 -8.03 2.23
N SER A 183 -13.82 -9.18 2.26
CA SER A 183 -13.86 -10.09 3.39
C SER A 183 -13.14 -9.51 4.61
N CYS A 184 -12.00 -8.84 4.41
CA CYS A 184 -11.29 -8.09 5.46
C CYS A 184 -12.24 -7.16 6.25
N ILE A 185 -12.95 -6.27 5.53
CA ILE A 185 -13.91 -5.32 6.13
C ILE A 185 -14.95 -6.05 6.97
N THR A 186 -15.53 -7.13 6.43
CA THR A 186 -16.59 -7.89 7.12
C THR A 186 -16.08 -8.50 8.44
N VAL A 187 -14.83 -8.99 8.45
CA VAL A 187 -14.22 -9.59 9.64
C VAL A 187 -13.83 -8.51 10.66
N TYR A 188 -13.28 -7.38 10.23
CA TYR A 188 -12.96 -6.27 11.13
C TYR A 188 -14.19 -5.61 11.74
N GLU A 189 -15.25 -5.37 10.97
CA GLU A 189 -16.54 -4.89 11.50
C GLU A 189 -17.04 -5.84 12.61
N ARG A 190 -16.91 -7.15 12.41
CA ARG A 190 -17.27 -8.14 13.44
C ARG A 190 -16.38 -8.08 14.68
N ILE A 191 -15.07 -7.88 14.53
CA ILE A 191 -14.17 -7.70 15.68
C ILE A 191 -14.57 -6.45 16.47
N LEU A 192 -14.91 -5.36 15.78
CA LEU A 192 -15.33 -4.10 16.39
C LEU A 192 -16.71 -4.17 17.05
N ASP A 193 -17.62 -5.02 16.54
CA ASP A 193 -18.89 -5.34 17.21
C ASP A 193 -18.66 -6.02 18.57
N LEU A 194 -17.58 -6.79 18.71
CA LEU A 194 -17.19 -7.46 19.97
C LEU A 194 -16.41 -6.53 20.90
N ASP A 195 -15.47 -5.77 20.35
CA ASP A 195 -14.63 -4.81 21.08
C ASP A 195 -14.36 -3.54 20.26
N PRO A 196 -15.14 -2.46 20.48
CA PRO A 196 -15.06 -1.25 19.67
C PRO A 196 -13.88 -0.34 20.04
N TYR A 197 -13.12 -0.63 21.11
CA TYR A 197 -12.03 0.23 21.61
C TYR A 197 -10.63 -0.22 21.12
N LYS A 198 -10.59 -0.91 19.97
CA LYS A 198 -9.35 -1.36 19.32
C LYS A 198 -8.91 -0.43 18.21
N ALA A 199 -7.99 0.49 18.53
CA ALA A 199 -7.48 1.49 17.58
C ALA A 199 -6.81 0.86 16.35
N ASP A 200 -6.05 -0.21 16.55
CA ASP A 200 -5.38 -0.99 15.50
C ASP A 200 -6.36 -1.61 14.50
N ILE A 201 -7.49 -2.14 14.99
CA ILE A 201 -8.54 -2.70 14.14
C ILE A 201 -9.27 -1.62 13.35
N TRP A 202 -9.57 -0.47 13.96
CA TRP A 202 -10.13 0.68 13.24
C TRP A 202 -9.17 1.19 12.15
N PHE A 203 -7.87 1.25 12.45
CA PHE A 203 -6.85 1.64 11.48
C PHE A 203 -6.80 0.67 10.29
N ASN A 204 -6.77 -0.65 10.53
CA ASN A 204 -6.75 -1.66 9.46
C ASN A 204 -8.06 -1.67 8.65
N LEU A 205 -9.21 -1.46 9.30
CA LEU A 205 -10.48 -1.26 8.60
C LEU A 205 -10.42 -0.04 7.66
N GLY A 206 -9.81 1.07 8.12
CA GLY A 206 -9.56 2.24 7.31
C GLY A 206 -8.69 1.94 6.09
N GLN A 207 -7.63 1.15 6.24
CA GLN A 207 -6.78 0.70 5.13
C GLN A 207 -7.55 -0.16 4.13
N CYS A 208 -8.35 -1.14 4.60
CA CYS A 208 -9.18 -1.95 3.71
C CYS A 208 -10.24 -1.12 2.96
N HIS A 209 -10.79 -0.06 3.56
CA HIS A 209 -11.66 0.88 2.85
C HIS A 209 -10.91 1.75 1.85
N PHE A 210 -9.72 2.25 2.20
CA PHE A 210 -8.88 3.07 1.33
C PHE A 210 -8.48 2.30 0.06
N ASN A 211 -8.04 1.06 0.20
CA ASN A 211 -7.68 0.18 -0.93
C ASN A 211 -8.86 -0.20 -1.84
N ARG A 212 -10.10 0.01 -1.37
CA ARG A 212 -11.31 -0.15 -2.18
C ARG A 212 -11.85 1.18 -2.71
N GLU A 213 -11.06 2.25 -2.60
CA GLU A 213 -11.42 3.62 -3.00
C GLU A 213 -12.66 4.16 -2.27
N ALA A 214 -13.03 3.54 -1.14
CA ALA A 214 -14.14 3.96 -0.29
C ALA A 214 -13.66 5.04 0.70
N TYR A 215 -13.09 6.13 0.17
CA TYR A 215 -12.30 7.10 0.94
C TYR A 215 -13.06 7.73 2.11
N ASN A 216 -14.35 8.03 1.97
CA ASN A 216 -15.14 8.56 3.09
C ASN A 216 -15.29 7.57 4.25
N LYS A 217 -15.39 6.26 3.96
CA LYS A 217 -15.41 5.23 5.02
C LYS A 217 -14.03 5.03 5.64
N ALA A 218 -12.97 5.18 4.84
CA ALA A 218 -11.61 5.16 5.35
C ALA A 218 -11.37 6.31 6.34
N VAL A 219 -11.82 7.53 6.00
CA VAL A 219 -11.82 8.69 6.91
C VAL A 219 -12.52 8.36 8.23
N GLU A 220 -13.76 7.88 8.19
CA GLU A 220 -14.52 7.54 9.42
C GLU A 220 -13.74 6.55 10.30
N ALA A 221 -13.18 5.49 9.71
CA ALA A 221 -12.43 4.48 10.44
C ALA A 221 -11.14 5.03 11.05
N TYR A 222 -10.37 5.85 10.31
CA TYR A 222 -9.17 6.48 10.85
C TYR A 222 -9.48 7.50 11.94
N GLU A 223 -10.58 8.24 11.85
CA GLU A 223 -11.04 9.15 12.91
C GLU A 223 -11.39 8.38 14.20
N PHE A 224 -12.01 7.20 14.09
CA PHE A 224 -12.24 6.33 15.25
C PHE A 224 -10.93 5.82 15.85
N ALA A 225 -9.97 5.39 15.00
CA ALA A 225 -8.65 4.97 15.46
C ALA A 225 -7.94 6.07 16.26
N LEU A 226 -7.92 7.30 15.72
CA LEU A 226 -7.30 8.47 16.37
C LEU A 226 -8.10 8.97 17.59
N THR A 227 -9.40 8.73 17.65
CA THR A 227 -10.19 9.02 18.87
C THR A 227 -9.75 8.12 20.03
N ILE A 228 -9.38 6.88 19.75
CA ILE A 228 -8.94 5.89 20.75
C ILE A 228 -7.45 6.08 21.08
N TYR A 229 -6.61 6.28 20.06
CA TYR A 229 -5.17 6.49 20.20
C TYR A 229 -4.72 7.75 19.40
N PRO A 230 -4.81 8.94 20.01
CA PRO A 230 -4.58 10.21 19.30
C PRO A 230 -3.15 10.46 18.84
N ASP A 231 -2.17 9.78 19.44
CA ASP A 231 -0.75 9.99 19.16
C ASP A 231 -0.25 9.11 18.00
N ASP A 232 -1.14 8.42 17.29
CA ASP A 232 -0.79 7.58 16.15
C ASP A 232 -0.46 8.41 14.90
N GLN A 233 0.82 8.66 14.70
CA GLN A 233 1.32 9.42 13.54
C GLN A 233 0.97 8.75 12.20
N MET A 234 0.93 7.42 12.17
CA MET A 234 0.62 6.69 10.95
C MET A 234 -0.87 6.81 10.61
N ALA A 235 -1.75 6.67 11.60
CA ALA A 235 -3.19 6.90 11.42
C ALA A 235 -3.49 8.35 11.01
N LEU A 236 -2.78 9.32 11.58
CA LEU A 236 -2.92 10.74 11.23
C LEU A 236 -2.54 11.01 9.78
N LEU A 237 -1.38 10.49 9.33
CA LEU A 237 -0.96 10.62 7.95
C LEU A 237 -1.95 9.95 6.98
N GLN A 238 -2.43 8.75 7.31
CA GLN A 238 -3.42 8.05 6.48
C GLN A 238 -4.79 8.73 6.45
N LEU A 239 -5.20 9.39 7.54
CA LEU A 239 -6.38 10.24 7.55
C LEU A 239 -6.22 11.43 6.58
N GLY A 240 -5.05 12.07 6.57
CA GLY A 240 -4.72 13.14 5.63
C GLY A 240 -4.84 12.69 4.16
N HIS A 241 -4.27 11.52 3.83
CA HIS A 241 -4.39 10.91 2.50
C HIS A 241 -5.84 10.55 2.16
N ALA A 242 -6.59 9.97 3.09
CA ALA A 242 -7.99 9.60 2.88
C ALA A 242 -8.86 10.83 2.61
N TYR A 243 -8.63 11.94 3.34
CA TYR A 243 -9.29 13.21 3.07
C TYR A 243 -8.95 13.76 1.68
N PHE A 244 -7.67 13.68 1.28
CA PHE A 244 -7.22 14.15 -0.02
C PHE A 244 -7.91 13.39 -1.16
N GLN A 245 -7.90 12.05 -1.10
CA GLN A 245 -8.53 11.19 -2.10
C GLN A 245 -10.07 11.29 -2.10
N ALA A 246 -10.67 11.62 -0.96
CA ALA A 246 -12.09 11.96 -0.88
C ALA A 246 -12.41 13.35 -1.47
N THR A 247 -11.44 14.06 -2.07
CA THR A 247 -11.53 15.44 -2.60
C THR A 247 -11.87 16.49 -1.53
N ARG A 248 -11.63 16.16 -0.26
CA ARG A 248 -11.86 17.02 0.91
C ARG A 248 -10.56 17.73 1.28
N TYR A 249 -10.05 18.53 0.34
CA TYR A 249 -8.71 19.11 0.40
C TYR A 249 -8.49 20.04 1.59
N LYS A 250 -9.53 20.75 2.06
CA LYS A 250 -9.42 21.64 3.22
C LYS A 250 -9.23 20.87 4.52
N GLU A 251 -9.97 19.79 4.71
CA GLU A 251 -9.79 18.90 5.86
C GLU A 251 -8.45 18.17 5.79
N SER A 252 -8.04 17.72 4.59
CA SER A 252 -6.72 17.13 4.37
C SER A 252 -5.58 18.07 4.78
N ALA A 253 -5.66 19.35 4.38
CA ALA A 253 -4.66 20.35 4.78
C ALA A 253 -4.58 20.53 6.31
N VAL A 254 -5.71 20.54 7.03
CA VAL A 254 -5.71 20.63 8.50
C VAL A 254 -4.98 19.44 9.12
N VAL A 255 -5.25 18.22 8.63
CA VAL A 255 -4.59 17.01 9.16
C VAL A 255 -3.10 16.99 8.82
N TYR A 256 -2.71 17.39 7.60
CA TYR A 256 -1.29 17.48 7.25
C TYR A 256 -0.56 18.59 8.02
N GLU A 257 -1.22 19.70 8.39
CA GLU A 257 -0.62 20.68 9.31
C GLU A 257 -0.25 20.05 10.65
N GLU A 258 -1.11 19.17 11.19
CA GLU A 258 -0.79 18.41 12.39
C GLU A 258 0.41 17.48 12.17
N CYS A 259 0.46 16.77 11.03
CA CYS A 259 1.62 15.94 10.67
C CYS A 259 2.93 16.76 10.56
N VAL A 260 2.90 17.94 9.94
CA VAL A 260 4.07 18.84 9.84
C VAL A 260 4.49 19.34 11.22
N ASN A 261 3.55 19.58 12.14
CA ASN A 261 3.89 19.99 13.50
C ASN A 261 4.58 18.86 14.29
N LEU A 262 4.26 17.60 14.00
CA LEU A 262 4.90 16.43 14.61
C LEU A 262 6.28 16.13 14.04
N ASP A 263 6.46 16.29 12.72
CA ASP A 263 7.74 16.12 12.03
C ASP A 263 8.06 17.31 11.10
N PRO A 264 8.56 18.44 11.65
CA PRO A 264 8.77 19.67 10.88
C PRO A 264 9.86 19.59 9.81
N GLU A 265 10.75 18.60 9.89
CA GLU A 265 11.88 18.44 8.97
C GLU A 265 11.57 17.49 7.82
N ASN A 266 10.35 16.97 7.74
CA ASN A 266 9.90 16.09 6.68
C ASN A 266 9.45 16.87 5.45
N ASP A 267 10.27 16.87 4.40
CA ASP A 267 9.96 17.53 3.13
C ASP A 267 8.75 16.92 2.43
N ILE A 268 8.53 15.61 2.57
CA ILE A 268 7.43 14.89 1.91
C ILE A 268 6.07 15.32 2.48
N ILE A 269 5.92 15.37 3.81
CA ILE A 269 4.66 15.80 4.45
C ILE A 269 4.35 17.27 4.08
N ARG A 270 5.37 18.10 3.91
CA ARG A 270 5.21 19.49 3.47
C ARG A 270 4.73 19.59 2.03
N VAL A 271 5.20 18.71 1.14
CA VAL A 271 4.65 18.59 -0.23
C VAL A 271 3.17 18.22 -0.15
N TYR A 272 2.77 17.21 0.63
CA TYR A 272 1.36 16.83 0.77
C TYR A 272 0.49 17.97 1.31
N LEU A 273 0.99 18.75 2.28
CA LEU A 273 0.30 19.93 2.77
C LEU A 273 0.18 21.03 1.69
N GLY A 274 1.27 21.28 0.95
CA GLY A 274 1.28 22.20 -0.19
C GLY A 274 0.23 21.82 -1.24
N GLU A 275 0.16 20.54 -1.58
CA GLU A 275 -0.77 19.98 -2.56
C GLU A 275 -2.22 20.08 -2.09
N ALA A 276 -2.51 19.77 -0.83
CA ALA A 276 -3.84 19.96 -0.25
C ALA A 276 -4.27 21.43 -0.31
N TYR A 277 -3.34 22.37 -0.07
CA TYR A 277 -3.64 23.78 -0.20
C TYR A 277 -3.85 24.22 -1.64
N GLU A 278 -3.02 23.75 -2.57
CA GLU A 278 -3.14 23.97 -4.02
C GLU A 278 -4.51 23.53 -4.53
N LYS A 279 -4.87 22.26 -4.35
CA LYS A 279 -6.16 21.70 -4.82
C LYS A 279 -7.38 22.36 -4.18
N SER A 280 -7.22 22.98 -3.00
CA SER A 280 -8.26 23.77 -2.35
C SER A 280 -8.37 25.22 -2.84
N GLY A 281 -7.50 25.64 -3.79
CA GLY A 281 -7.39 26.99 -4.34
C GLY A 281 -6.68 28.00 -3.43
N GLN A 282 -5.99 27.54 -2.38
CA GLN A 282 -5.30 28.39 -1.40
C GLN A 282 -3.81 28.52 -1.75
N LEU A 283 -3.51 29.01 -2.96
CA LEU A 283 -2.15 29.08 -3.50
C LEU A 283 -1.18 29.90 -2.62
N ASP A 284 -1.66 30.96 -1.98
CA ASP A 284 -0.88 31.79 -1.05
C ASP A 284 -0.35 31.00 0.16
N LYS A 285 -1.03 29.91 0.53
CA LYS A 285 -0.60 29.00 1.59
C LYS A 285 0.23 27.84 1.06
N ALA A 286 -0.04 27.37 -0.15
CA ALA A 286 0.69 26.25 -0.77
C ALA A 286 2.17 26.58 -1.01
N LEU A 287 2.45 27.74 -1.63
CA LEU A 287 3.80 28.15 -2.03
C LEU A 287 4.83 28.12 -0.88
N PRO A 288 4.57 28.69 0.31
CA PRO A 288 5.50 28.59 1.44
C PRO A 288 5.83 27.16 1.88
N HIS A 289 4.89 26.21 1.76
CA HIS A 289 5.12 24.83 2.14
C HIS A 289 6.00 24.10 1.11
N TYR A 290 5.76 24.32 -0.18
CA TYR A 290 6.65 23.81 -1.24
C TYR A 290 8.05 24.43 -1.17
N GLU A 291 8.17 25.74 -0.92
CA GLU A 291 9.46 26.42 -0.72
C GLU A 291 10.24 25.83 0.47
N GLN A 292 9.54 25.57 1.59
CA GLN A 292 10.16 24.94 2.75
C GLN A 292 10.55 23.49 2.47
N ALA A 293 9.72 22.70 1.77
CA ALA A 293 10.07 21.35 1.36
C ALA A 293 11.34 21.32 0.50
N TRP A 294 11.42 22.20 -0.50
CA TRP A 294 12.61 22.35 -1.34
C TRP A 294 13.84 22.85 -0.55
N THR A 295 13.65 23.73 0.44
CA THR A 295 14.74 24.21 1.30
C THR A 295 15.32 23.10 2.18
N LEU A 296 14.45 22.23 2.72
CA LEU A 296 14.84 21.05 3.49
C LEU A 296 15.55 20.02 2.62
N ASN A 297 15.02 19.80 1.41
CA ASN A 297 15.57 18.85 0.44
C ASN A 297 15.58 19.45 -0.98
N PRO A 298 16.71 20.03 -1.43
CA PRO A 298 16.83 20.59 -2.77
C PRO A 298 16.75 19.58 -3.93
N LEU A 299 16.68 18.27 -3.63
CA LEU A 299 16.47 17.20 -4.60
C LEU A 299 15.01 16.71 -4.62
N ASN A 300 14.12 17.32 -3.85
CA ASN A 300 12.69 17.02 -3.92
C ASN A 300 12.09 17.68 -5.18
N LYS A 301 11.84 16.86 -6.21
CA LYS A 301 11.26 17.31 -7.48
C LYS A 301 9.79 17.73 -7.33
N ASP A 302 9.03 17.04 -6.48
CA ASP A 302 7.60 17.30 -6.27
C ASP A 302 7.39 18.70 -5.69
N ALA A 303 8.28 19.15 -4.80
CA ALA A 303 8.30 20.53 -4.31
C ALA A 303 8.54 21.54 -5.44
N CYS A 304 9.43 21.25 -6.39
CA CYS A 304 9.67 22.13 -7.55
C CYS A 304 8.47 22.17 -8.50
N VAL A 305 7.84 21.01 -8.75
CA VAL A 305 6.63 20.89 -9.56
C VAL A 305 5.47 21.66 -8.91
N GLY A 306 5.22 21.44 -7.61
CA GLY A 306 4.18 22.16 -6.87
C GLY A 306 4.34 23.69 -6.89
N MET A 307 5.59 24.18 -6.77
CA MET A 307 5.89 25.61 -6.97
C MET A 307 5.51 26.08 -8.38
N ALA A 308 5.89 25.32 -9.41
CA ALA A 308 5.61 25.66 -10.79
C ALA A 308 4.11 25.68 -11.10
N VAL A 309 3.35 24.70 -10.61
CA VAL A 309 1.89 24.60 -10.78
C VAL A 309 1.19 25.78 -10.11
N CYS A 310 1.54 26.10 -8.87
CA CYS A 310 0.99 27.27 -8.18
C CYS A 310 1.25 28.58 -8.95
N LEU A 311 2.46 28.73 -9.52
CA LEU A 311 2.83 29.91 -10.31
C LEU A 311 2.12 29.95 -11.68
N MET A 312 1.84 28.80 -12.30
CA MET A 312 1.02 28.71 -13.52
C MET A 312 -0.40 29.20 -13.26
N GLU A 313 -1.04 28.73 -12.19
CA GLU A 313 -2.38 29.18 -11.82
C GLU A 313 -2.43 30.69 -11.50
N GLN A 314 -1.34 31.23 -10.94
CA GLN A 314 -1.18 32.68 -10.71
C GLN A 314 -0.78 33.46 -11.97
N LYS A 315 -0.56 32.78 -13.11
CA LYS A 315 -0.09 33.35 -14.39
C LYS A 315 1.29 34.01 -14.32
N VAL A 316 2.14 33.55 -13.40
CA VAL A 316 3.54 33.97 -13.25
C VAL A 316 4.44 32.99 -14.00
N PHE A 317 4.25 32.94 -15.33
CA PHE A 317 4.83 31.92 -16.21
C PHE A 317 6.37 31.90 -16.22
N GLY A 318 7.01 33.07 -16.14
CA GLY A 318 8.47 33.17 -16.15
C GLY A 318 9.12 32.47 -14.96
N GLU A 319 8.56 32.64 -13.75
CA GLU A 319 9.08 31.96 -12.56
C GLU A 319 8.71 30.48 -12.57
N SER A 320 7.50 30.13 -13.02
CA SER A 320 7.09 28.73 -13.19
C SER A 320 8.07 27.94 -14.07
N LEU A 321 8.46 28.49 -15.22
CA LEU A 321 9.45 27.86 -16.12
C LEU A 321 10.77 27.58 -15.39
N THR A 322 11.23 28.50 -14.54
CA THR A 322 12.47 28.28 -13.78
C THR A 322 12.38 27.14 -12.79
N TRP A 323 11.18 26.88 -12.24
CA TRP A 323 10.96 25.77 -11.31
C TRP A 323 10.82 24.44 -12.04
N LEU A 324 10.15 24.39 -13.19
CA LEU A 324 10.15 23.20 -14.05
C LEU A 324 11.55 22.86 -14.57
N ASP A 325 12.35 23.87 -14.96
CA ASP A 325 13.75 23.67 -15.33
C ASP A 325 14.61 23.10 -14.19
N ARG A 326 14.26 23.41 -12.93
CA ARG A 326 14.91 22.80 -11.76
C ARG A 326 14.45 21.36 -11.58
N ALA A 327 13.16 21.09 -11.70
CA ALA A 327 12.61 19.74 -11.61
C ALA A 327 13.24 18.82 -12.66
N LEU A 328 13.34 19.26 -13.93
CA LEU A 328 14.01 18.51 -15.02
C LEU A 328 15.50 18.26 -14.76
N LYS A 329 16.20 19.14 -14.05
CA LYS A 329 17.61 18.91 -13.68
C LYS A 329 17.77 17.85 -12.59
N ILE A 330 16.74 17.67 -11.76
CA ILE A 330 16.71 16.62 -10.74
C ILE A 330 16.37 15.29 -11.41
N ASP A 331 15.33 15.27 -12.25
CA ASP A 331 14.84 14.08 -12.94
C ASP A 331 14.33 14.45 -14.34
N GLU A 332 15.11 14.14 -15.38
CA GLU A 332 14.74 14.41 -16.78
C GLU A 332 13.89 13.30 -17.42
N GLU A 333 13.77 12.15 -16.72
CA GLU A 333 13.07 10.95 -17.19
C GLU A 333 11.66 10.85 -16.61
N ASP A 334 11.26 11.79 -15.75
CA ASP A 334 9.89 11.89 -15.24
C ASP A 334 8.94 12.47 -16.30
N PRO A 335 7.97 11.69 -16.82
CA PRO A 335 7.01 12.17 -17.80
C PRO A 335 6.14 13.32 -17.29
N GLU A 336 5.82 13.36 -15.99
CA GLU A 336 4.89 14.35 -15.41
C GLU A 336 5.43 15.77 -15.51
N ILE A 337 6.74 15.95 -15.30
CA ILE A 337 7.39 17.25 -15.45
C ILE A 337 7.29 17.78 -16.89
N TRP A 338 7.38 16.88 -17.88
CA TRP A 338 7.21 17.23 -19.29
C TRP A 338 5.76 17.57 -19.65
N VAL A 339 4.77 16.96 -18.98
CA VAL A 339 3.36 17.32 -19.09
C VAL A 339 3.13 18.74 -18.58
N TYR A 340 3.63 19.08 -17.38
CA TYR A 340 3.52 20.44 -16.85
C TYR A 340 4.27 21.48 -17.69
N LEU A 341 5.43 21.11 -18.26
CA LEU A 341 6.12 21.99 -19.20
C LEU A 341 5.29 22.23 -20.45
N ALA A 342 4.64 21.19 -20.99
CA ALA A 342 3.78 21.34 -22.14
C ALA A 342 2.59 22.28 -21.85
N GLU A 343 1.92 22.09 -20.70
CA GLU A 343 0.82 22.96 -20.25
C GLU A 343 1.27 24.42 -20.09
N LEU A 344 2.44 24.66 -19.48
CA LEU A 344 3.02 26.00 -19.39
C LEU A 344 3.29 26.62 -20.76
N MET A 345 3.78 25.83 -21.72
CA MET A 345 3.98 26.30 -23.10
C MET A 345 2.66 26.60 -23.80
N GLN A 346 1.58 25.87 -23.50
CA GLN A 346 0.24 26.22 -23.99
C GLN A 346 -0.24 27.55 -23.43
N ASP A 347 -0.09 27.77 -22.12
CA ASP A 347 -0.45 29.04 -21.46
C ASP A 347 0.34 30.24 -22.03
N LEU A 348 1.53 29.98 -22.56
CA LEU A 348 2.38 30.95 -23.27
C LEU A 348 2.07 31.06 -24.77
N GLU A 349 1.09 30.31 -25.29
CA GLU A 349 0.73 30.18 -26.71
C GLU A 349 1.87 29.65 -27.61
N LEU A 350 2.86 28.99 -27.01
CA LEU A 350 4.00 28.34 -27.68
C LEU A 350 3.64 26.91 -28.08
N ARG A 351 2.78 26.80 -29.09
CA ARG A 351 2.14 25.52 -29.48
C ARG A 351 3.12 24.44 -29.94
N GLU A 352 4.17 24.81 -30.67
CA GLU A 352 5.17 23.84 -31.16
C GLU A 352 5.97 23.24 -29.99
N GLU A 353 6.39 24.08 -29.05
CA GLU A 353 7.10 23.70 -27.83
C GLU A 353 6.23 22.85 -26.90
N ALA A 354 4.94 23.19 -26.77
CA ALA A 354 3.97 22.38 -26.04
C ALA A 354 3.84 20.98 -26.66
N PHE A 355 3.68 20.89 -27.98
CA PHE A 355 3.57 19.61 -28.70
C PHE A 355 4.84 18.76 -28.54
N MET A 356 6.02 19.37 -28.61
CA MET A 356 7.30 18.67 -28.41
C MET A 356 7.48 18.17 -26.96
N SER A 357 6.99 18.93 -25.98
CA SER A 357 7.05 18.54 -24.57
C SER A 357 6.12 17.36 -24.28
N TYR A 358 4.89 17.36 -24.82
CA TYR A 358 4.02 16.18 -24.74
C TYR A 358 4.58 14.96 -25.47
N LEU A 359 5.19 15.14 -26.65
CA LEU A 359 5.88 14.04 -27.32
C LEU A 359 6.99 13.45 -26.45
N ARG A 360 7.70 14.29 -25.70
CA ARG A 360 8.73 13.83 -24.77
C ARG A 360 8.12 13.05 -23.61
N ALA A 361 7.03 13.54 -23.00
CA ALA A 361 6.27 12.82 -21.97
C ALA A 361 5.83 11.43 -22.48
N LEU A 362 5.21 11.35 -23.65
CA LEU A 362 4.77 10.08 -24.26
C LEU A 362 5.91 9.15 -24.65
N SER A 363 7.11 9.68 -24.92
CA SER A 363 8.29 8.86 -25.19
C SER A 363 8.83 8.17 -23.94
N LEU A 364 8.57 8.74 -22.76
CA LEU A 364 8.98 8.23 -21.45
C LEU A 364 7.90 7.28 -20.89
N ASP A 365 6.64 7.70 -20.94
CA ASP A 365 5.48 6.86 -20.62
C ASP A 365 4.43 6.91 -21.74
N PRO A 366 4.32 5.83 -22.56
CA PRO A 366 3.35 5.78 -23.65
C PRO A 366 1.88 5.69 -23.22
N HIS A 367 1.54 5.39 -21.96
CA HIS A 367 0.16 5.11 -21.53
C HIS A 367 -0.50 6.32 -20.85
N GLN A 368 -0.56 7.45 -21.57
CA GLN A 368 -1.12 8.71 -21.07
C GLN A 368 -2.26 9.20 -21.98
N PRO A 369 -3.51 8.75 -21.76
CA PRO A 369 -4.65 9.13 -22.60
C PRO A 369 -4.97 10.63 -22.54
N ASP A 370 -4.83 11.26 -21.38
CA ASP A 370 -5.03 12.71 -21.21
C ASP A 370 -4.04 13.52 -22.06
N VAL A 371 -2.77 13.12 -22.09
CA VAL A 371 -1.73 13.77 -22.90
C VAL A 371 -2.05 13.67 -24.39
N LEU A 372 -2.52 12.52 -24.86
CA LEU A 372 -2.98 12.35 -26.24
C LEU A 372 -4.18 13.23 -26.57
N ALA A 373 -5.14 13.35 -25.65
CA ALA A 373 -6.27 14.25 -25.81
C ALA A 373 -5.82 15.72 -25.86
N SER A 374 -4.91 16.15 -24.99
CA SER A 374 -4.33 17.51 -25.00
C SER A 374 -3.56 17.81 -26.29
N MET A 375 -2.78 16.87 -26.80
CA MET A 375 -2.16 16.99 -28.14
C MET A 375 -3.19 17.05 -29.27
N GLY A 376 -4.31 16.34 -29.12
CA GLY A 376 -5.45 16.39 -30.03
C GLY A 376 -6.11 17.77 -30.05
N ASN A 377 -6.29 18.38 -28.87
CA ASN A 377 -6.82 19.74 -28.72
C ASN A 377 -5.89 20.75 -29.40
N LEU A 378 -4.57 20.65 -29.20
CA LEU A 378 -3.60 21.48 -29.92
C LEU A 378 -3.73 21.33 -31.45
N ALA A 379 -3.89 20.10 -31.95
CA ALA A 379 -4.10 19.87 -33.37
C ALA A 379 -5.44 20.40 -33.88
N PHE A 380 -6.48 20.41 -33.03
CA PHE A 380 -7.78 20.99 -33.32
C PHE A 380 -7.66 22.52 -33.46
N ASP A 381 -6.98 23.18 -32.54
CA ASP A 381 -6.75 24.63 -32.53
C ASP A 381 -5.87 25.11 -33.71
N ASP A 382 -5.05 24.21 -34.27
CA ASP A 382 -4.28 24.43 -35.51
C ASP A 382 -5.12 24.19 -36.78
N GLY A 383 -6.41 23.84 -36.64
CA GLY A 383 -7.31 23.51 -37.74
C GLY A 383 -7.05 22.14 -38.38
N ASN A 384 -6.15 21.33 -37.79
CA ASN A 384 -5.84 19.99 -38.28
C ASN A 384 -6.76 18.94 -37.63
N TYR A 385 -8.05 19.05 -37.93
CA TYR A 385 -9.11 18.21 -37.35
C TYR A 385 -8.91 16.71 -37.62
N ALA A 386 -8.31 16.34 -38.75
CA ALA A 386 -8.01 14.94 -39.05
C ALA A 386 -6.95 14.37 -38.09
N LYS A 387 -5.90 15.15 -37.78
CA LYS A 387 -4.90 14.76 -36.78
C LYS A 387 -5.49 14.74 -35.38
N ALA A 388 -6.32 15.73 -35.02
CA ALA A 388 -7.03 15.76 -33.74
C ALA A 388 -7.85 14.48 -33.54
N LEU A 389 -8.68 14.09 -34.53
CA LEU A 389 -9.44 12.84 -34.50
C LEU A 389 -8.55 11.61 -34.29
N SER A 390 -7.41 11.52 -34.96
CA SER A 390 -6.50 10.38 -34.79
C SER A 390 -5.91 10.28 -33.37
N LEU A 391 -5.63 11.43 -32.75
CA LEU A 391 -5.12 11.50 -31.37
C LEU A 391 -6.22 11.18 -30.36
N TYR A 392 -7.43 11.67 -30.56
CA TYR A 392 -8.60 11.29 -29.75
C TYR A 392 -8.92 9.80 -29.88
N GLU A 393 -8.75 9.20 -31.06
CA GLU A 393 -8.90 7.75 -31.24
C GLU A 393 -7.87 6.97 -30.44
N ALA A 394 -6.60 7.38 -30.49
CA ALA A 394 -5.55 6.76 -29.68
C ALA A 394 -5.81 6.91 -28.17
N ALA A 395 -6.25 8.09 -27.72
CA ALA A 395 -6.66 8.31 -26.33
C ALA A 395 -7.80 7.37 -25.92
N ARG A 396 -8.83 7.25 -26.77
CA ARG A 396 -9.99 6.37 -26.54
C ARG A 396 -9.63 4.89 -26.47
N GLU A 397 -8.65 4.45 -27.27
CA GLU A 397 -8.19 3.05 -27.25
C GLU A 397 -7.52 2.69 -25.90
N MET A 398 -6.88 3.67 -25.26
CA MET A 398 -6.29 3.52 -23.93
C MET A 398 -7.33 3.63 -22.81
N ASP A 399 -8.14 4.70 -22.86
CA ASP A 399 -9.23 4.92 -21.91
C ASP A 399 -10.53 5.30 -22.65
N PRO A 400 -11.46 4.34 -22.84
CA PRO A 400 -12.76 4.61 -23.43
C PRO A 400 -13.67 5.51 -22.57
N ALA A 401 -13.38 5.64 -21.28
CA ALA A 401 -14.15 6.43 -20.31
C ALA A 401 -13.55 7.83 -20.07
N LEU A 402 -12.49 8.20 -20.78
CA LEU A 402 -11.82 9.49 -20.65
C LEU A 402 -12.83 10.65 -20.73
N PRO A 403 -12.91 11.50 -19.68
CA PRO A 403 -13.86 12.61 -19.66
C PRO A 403 -13.69 13.56 -20.85
N GLY A 404 -14.80 14.12 -21.35
CA GLY A 404 -14.78 15.11 -22.43
C GLY A 404 -14.49 14.58 -23.84
N LEU A 405 -13.98 13.36 -23.99
CA LEU A 405 -13.51 12.85 -25.28
C LEU A 405 -14.60 12.80 -26.37
N ASN A 406 -15.83 12.42 -26.01
CA ASN A 406 -16.96 12.45 -26.95
C ASN A 406 -17.29 13.88 -27.44
N LEU A 407 -17.10 14.90 -26.59
CA LEU A 407 -17.28 16.30 -27.00
C LEU A 407 -16.17 16.73 -27.97
N PHE A 408 -14.92 16.34 -27.71
CA PHE A 408 -13.80 16.62 -28.62
C PHE A 408 -14.00 16.01 -30.01
N PHE A 409 -14.50 14.76 -30.08
CA PHE A 409 -14.92 14.13 -31.34
C PHE A 409 -16.03 14.93 -32.04
N ALA A 410 -17.07 15.33 -31.29
CA ALA A 410 -18.19 16.07 -31.84
C ALA A 410 -17.75 17.40 -32.47
N LEU A 411 -16.89 18.16 -31.77
CA LEU A 411 -16.31 19.41 -32.24
C LEU A 411 -15.48 19.20 -33.51
N ALA A 412 -14.57 18.22 -33.51
CA ALA A 412 -13.73 17.92 -34.68
C ALA A 412 -14.56 17.53 -35.92
N TYR A 413 -15.58 16.67 -35.74
CA TYR A 413 -16.49 16.32 -36.85
C TYR A 413 -17.32 17.50 -37.33
N ALA A 414 -17.77 18.38 -36.43
CA ALA A 414 -18.53 19.57 -36.79
C ALA A 414 -17.69 20.53 -37.65
N LYS A 415 -16.43 20.78 -37.27
CA LYS A 415 -15.49 21.61 -38.05
C LYS A 415 -15.10 21.01 -39.40
N MET A 416 -15.30 19.71 -39.58
CA MET A 416 -15.12 19.01 -40.86
C MET A 416 -16.41 18.90 -41.69
N ASP A 417 -17.50 19.58 -41.31
CA ASP A 417 -18.83 19.50 -41.92
C ASP A 417 -19.44 18.07 -41.93
N GLN A 418 -18.99 17.20 -41.02
CA GLN A 418 -19.49 15.82 -40.86
C GLN A 418 -20.63 15.78 -39.83
N THR A 419 -21.74 16.45 -40.16
CA THR A 419 -22.86 16.72 -39.25
C THR A 419 -23.43 15.46 -38.59
N ASP A 420 -23.58 14.36 -39.33
CA ASP A 420 -24.15 13.11 -38.79
C ASP A 420 -23.28 12.52 -37.67
N GLN A 421 -21.96 12.53 -37.86
CA GLN A 421 -21.01 12.04 -36.87
C GLN A 421 -20.91 13.01 -35.69
N ALA A 422 -20.86 14.32 -35.95
CA ALA A 422 -20.85 15.35 -34.92
C ALA A 422 -22.06 15.20 -33.97
N MET A 423 -23.26 15.06 -34.52
CA MET A 423 -24.48 14.86 -33.73
C MET A 423 -24.44 13.55 -32.93
N THR A 424 -23.97 12.46 -33.53
CA THR A 424 -23.85 11.17 -32.84
C THR A 424 -22.94 11.25 -31.61
N TYR A 425 -21.79 11.91 -31.73
CA TYR A 425 -20.86 12.06 -30.61
C TYR A 425 -21.32 13.10 -29.59
N LEU A 426 -22.00 14.17 -30.03
CA LEU A 426 -22.60 15.15 -29.13
C LEU A 426 -23.69 14.52 -28.26
N GLU A 427 -24.55 13.67 -28.83
CA GLU A 427 -25.55 12.92 -28.06
C GLU A 427 -24.92 12.05 -26.97
N LYS A 428 -23.80 11.38 -27.29
CA LYS A 428 -23.03 10.61 -26.29
C LYS A 428 -22.43 11.50 -25.21
N ALA A 429 -21.87 12.65 -25.59
CA ALA A 429 -21.31 13.60 -24.64
C ALA A 429 -22.39 14.12 -23.67
N VAL A 430 -23.56 14.53 -24.19
CA VAL A 430 -24.70 15.03 -23.40
C VAL A 430 -25.30 13.96 -22.49
N ALA A 431 -25.27 12.69 -22.90
CA ALA A 431 -25.72 11.58 -22.06
C ALA A 431 -24.85 11.37 -20.81
N VAL A 432 -23.56 11.74 -20.88
CA VAL A 432 -22.62 11.66 -19.76
C VAL A 432 -22.63 12.97 -18.96
N ASP A 433 -22.51 14.11 -19.64
CA ASP A 433 -22.56 15.44 -19.04
C ASP A 433 -23.55 16.33 -19.81
N PRO A 434 -24.72 16.66 -19.22
CA PRO A 434 -25.69 17.56 -19.82
C PRO A 434 -25.14 18.93 -20.22
N LYS A 435 -24.06 19.41 -19.59
CA LYS A 435 -23.43 20.70 -19.91
C LYS A 435 -22.63 20.66 -21.22
N ALA A 436 -22.33 19.47 -21.75
CA ALA A 436 -21.57 19.32 -22.99
C ALA A 436 -22.22 20.03 -24.18
N LEU A 437 -23.55 20.16 -24.20
CA LEU A 437 -24.26 20.89 -25.27
C LEU A 437 -23.99 22.39 -25.21
N ASP A 438 -23.93 22.97 -24.02
CA ASP A 438 -23.68 24.40 -23.84
C ASP A 438 -22.24 24.72 -24.22
N LEU A 439 -21.29 23.90 -23.77
CA LEU A 439 -19.87 24.03 -24.14
C LEU A 439 -19.64 23.84 -25.65
N PHE A 440 -20.30 22.86 -26.28
CA PHE A 440 -20.24 22.69 -27.72
C PHE A 440 -20.68 23.95 -28.48
N ARG A 441 -21.76 24.60 -28.01
CA ARG A 441 -22.26 25.83 -28.65
C ARG A 441 -21.31 27.00 -28.45
N GLU A 442 -20.77 27.17 -27.26
CA GLU A 442 -19.82 28.24 -26.93
C GLU A 442 -18.60 28.19 -27.86
N ILE A 443 -17.94 27.03 -27.94
CA ILE A 443 -16.75 26.83 -28.79
C ILE A 443 -17.09 27.01 -30.29
N MET A 444 -18.28 26.57 -30.73
CA MET A 444 -18.69 26.77 -32.12
C MET A 444 -19.06 28.21 -32.44
N MET A 445 -19.46 29.03 -31.45
CA MET A 445 -19.87 30.43 -31.63
C MET A 445 -18.71 31.43 -31.50
N GLU A 446 -17.73 31.19 -30.62
CA GLU A 446 -16.60 32.10 -30.40
C GLU A 446 -15.74 32.31 -31.66
N GLU A 447 -15.73 31.36 -32.59
CA GLU A 447 -14.97 31.47 -33.84
C GLU A 447 -15.74 32.13 -35.00
N ASP A 448 -17.06 32.33 -34.88
CA ASP A 448 -17.89 32.97 -35.92
C ASP A 448 -17.88 34.51 -35.82
N GLU A 449 -17.25 35.11 -34.79
CA GLU A 449 -17.02 36.56 -34.75
C GLU A 449 -15.75 36.94 -35.55
N PRO A 450 -15.86 37.66 -36.69
CA PRO A 450 -14.68 38.14 -37.40
C PRO A 450 -13.94 39.16 -36.55
N ASN A 451 -12.62 38.99 -36.44
CA ASN A 451 -11.68 39.91 -35.82
C ASN A 451 -11.65 41.27 -36.59
N GLU A 452 -12.68 42.11 -36.42
CA GLU A 452 -12.73 43.49 -36.91
C GLU A 452 -11.86 44.38 -36.01
N GLY A 453 -10.54 44.20 -36.10
CA GLY A 453 -9.61 44.78 -35.13
C GLY A 453 -8.25 45.25 -35.65
N ALA A 454 -7.97 45.31 -36.95
CA ALA A 454 -6.76 45.97 -37.46
C ALA A 454 -6.78 46.19 -38.98
N ASN A 455 -7.34 47.31 -39.44
CA ASN A 455 -6.82 48.08 -40.58
C ASN A 455 -7.76 49.26 -40.86
N THR A 456 -7.45 50.42 -40.29
CA THR A 456 -7.90 51.70 -40.84
C THR A 456 -6.84 52.15 -41.86
N PRO A 457 -7.19 52.30 -43.15
CA PRO A 457 -6.29 52.94 -44.10
C PRO A 457 -6.32 54.45 -43.86
N THR A 458 -5.17 55.02 -43.50
CA THR A 458 -4.98 56.47 -43.54
C THR A 458 -4.88 56.93 -45.00
N ASP A 459 -6.03 57.20 -45.62
CA ASP A 459 -6.09 58.08 -46.80
C ASP A 459 -6.29 59.52 -46.31
N SER A 460 -5.33 60.39 -46.63
CA SER A 460 -5.47 61.84 -46.54
C SER A 460 -5.44 62.42 -47.95
N PRO A 461 -6.43 63.22 -48.38
CA PRO A 461 -6.47 63.78 -49.72
C PRO A 461 -5.86 65.18 -49.79
N SER A 462 -5.26 65.47 -50.96
CA SER A 462 -4.86 66.77 -51.54
C SER A 462 -3.55 67.40 -51.09
#